data_AF-A0A835PUL1-F1
#
_entry.id   AF-A0A835PUL1-F1
#
_cell.length_a   1.000
_cell.length_b   1.000
_cell.length_c   1.000
_cell.angle_alpha   90.00
_cell.angle_beta   90.00
_cell.angle_gamma   90.00
#
_symmetry.space_group_name_H-M   'P 1'
#
loop_
_entity.id
_entity.type
_entity.pdbx_description
1 polymer ?
#
loop_
_entity_poly.entity_id
_entity_poly.type
_entity_poly.pdbx_seq_one_letter_code
_entity_poly.pdbx_strand_id
1 'polypeptide(L)'
;MAASFLGAATTAANPLCTPAEILKQLKSSGAKLVVTQSIYADKLGGGLKVITVDDPPLGCLSFSVLSAADEAAIPESSSNTDDAVALPFSSGTTGLPKGVVLTHRNLVSSVAQQVDGENPNFHLRKDDVVLCVLPCFIYFSQLRTALFPESRCGGAYHAPIRDGSHVGFDREA
;
A
#
# COMPACT_ATOMS: atom_id res chain seq x y z
N MET A 1 2.41 -2.43 -4.96
CA MET A 1 2.34 -3.29 -6.17
C MET A 1 3.27 -4.50 -6.06
N ALA A 2 4.57 -4.34 -5.79
CA ALA A 2 5.53 -5.47 -5.69
C ALA A 2 5.06 -6.68 -4.86
N ALA A 3 4.48 -6.46 -3.68
CA ALA A 3 3.95 -7.55 -2.85
C ALA A 3 2.86 -8.38 -3.57
N SER A 4 1.99 -7.73 -4.35
CA SER A 4 0.95 -8.40 -5.14
C SER A 4 1.53 -9.30 -6.22
N PHE A 5 2.64 -8.91 -6.85
CA PHE A 5 3.34 -9.74 -7.85
C PHE A 5 3.97 -10.99 -7.24
N LEU A 6 4.29 -10.96 -5.95
CA LEU A 6 4.83 -12.09 -5.20
C LEU A 6 3.75 -12.94 -4.51
N GLY A 7 2.46 -12.63 -4.72
CA GLY A 7 1.36 -13.27 -4.00
C GLY A 7 1.35 -12.97 -2.49
N ALA A 8 2.01 -11.89 -2.06
CA ALA A 8 2.07 -11.46 -0.67
C ALA A 8 0.98 -10.42 -0.34
N ALA A 9 0.47 -10.49 0.89
CA ALA A 9 -0.48 -9.51 1.41
C ALA A 9 0.23 -8.29 2.01
N THR A 10 -0.40 -7.12 1.89
CA THR A 10 0.09 -5.86 2.47
C THR A 10 -0.84 -5.35 3.56
N THR A 11 -0.28 -4.78 4.61
CA THR A 11 -1.03 -4.01 5.62
C THR A 11 -0.35 -2.66 5.80
N ALA A 12 -1.13 -1.63 6.10
CA ALA A 12 -0.63 -0.29 6.36
C ALA A 12 -1.11 0.18 7.73
N ALA A 13 -0.26 0.95 8.41
CA ALA A 13 -0.55 1.55 9.70
C ALA A 13 -0.24 3.04 9.63
N ASN A 14 -0.92 3.83 10.46
CA ASN A 14 -0.58 5.24 10.61
C ASN A 14 0.80 5.35 11.29
N PRO A 15 1.81 5.99 10.67
CA PRO A 15 3.13 6.14 11.29
C PRO A 15 3.11 6.93 12.62
N LEU A 16 2.06 7.74 12.83
CA LEU A 16 1.85 8.53 14.05
C LEU A 16 1.24 7.71 15.19
N CYS A 17 0.85 6.45 14.97
CA CYS A 17 0.44 5.56 16.04
C CYS A 17 1.55 5.36 17.08
N THR A 18 1.12 4.97 18.27
CA THR A 18 2.03 4.60 19.35
C THR A 18 2.77 3.31 19.01
N PRO A 19 3.98 3.08 19.56
CA PRO A 19 4.70 1.82 19.38
C PRO A 19 3.86 0.60 19.77
N ALA A 20 3.07 0.70 20.84
CA ALA A 20 2.22 -0.40 21.30
C ALA A 20 1.13 -0.79 20.28
N GLU A 21 0.50 0.20 19.62
CA GLU A 21 -0.50 -0.04 18.58
C GLU A 21 0.12 -0.66 17.33
N ILE A 22 1.25 -0.14 16.88
CA ILE A 22 1.97 -0.66 15.71
C ILE A 22 2.42 -2.10 15.97
N LEU A 23 3.04 -2.38 17.12
CA LEU A 23 3.47 -3.73 17.49
C LEU A 23 2.30 -4.71 17.60
N LYS A 24 1.14 -4.26 18.09
CA LYS A 24 -0.08 -5.08 18.14
C LYS A 24 -0.57 -5.44 16.72
N GLN A 25 -0.57 -4.48 15.80
CA GLN A 25 -0.93 -4.70 14.40
C GLN A 25 0.06 -5.64 13.69
N LEU A 26 1.37 -5.45 13.90
CA LEU A 26 2.41 -6.31 13.33
C LEU A 26 2.28 -7.76 13.81
N LYS A 27 2.07 -7.96 15.11
CA LYS A 27 1.83 -9.30 15.69
C LYS A 27 0.55 -9.93 15.14
N SER A 28 -0.54 -9.18 15.07
CA SER A 28 -1.83 -9.69 14.58
C SER A 28 -1.83 -10.00 13.08
N SER A 29 -1.00 -9.33 12.29
CA SER A 29 -0.88 -9.54 10.85
C SER A 29 0.15 -10.61 10.47
N GLY A 30 1.03 -11.01 11.39
CA GLY A 30 2.14 -11.91 11.09
C GLY A 30 3.16 -11.29 10.13
N ALA A 31 3.31 -9.96 10.16
CA ALA A 31 4.21 -9.23 9.26
C ALA A 31 5.66 -9.73 9.40
N LYS A 32 6.32 -9.98 8.27
CA LYS A 32 7.73 -10.43 8.20
C LYS A 32 8.71 -9.31 7.82
N LEU A 33 8.18 -8.26 7.22
CA LEU A 33 8.91 -7.12 6.65
C LEU A 33 8.12 -5.85 6.93
N VAL A 34 8.80 -4.77 7.28
CA VAL A 34 8.19 -3.44 7.44
C VAL A 34 8.93 -2.45 6.56
N VAL A 35 8.18 -1.63 5.82
CA VAL A 35 8.71 -0.48 5.07
C VAL A 35 8.23 0.79 5.77
N THR A 36 9.14 1.68 6.13
CA THR A 36 8.83 2.93 6.87
C THR A 36 9.84 4.04 6.56
N GLN A 37 9.74 5.17 7.26
CA GLN A 37 10.79 6.21 7.30
C GLN A 37 11.71 5.99 8.52
N SER A 38 12.98 6.41 8.41
CA SER A 38 14.03 6.26 9.41
C SER A 38 13.60 6.75 10.79
N ILE A 39 12.91 7.89 10.85
CA ILE A 39 12.38 8.52 12.07
C ILE A 39 11.37 7.65 12.83
N TYR A 40 10.80 6.64 12.19
CA TYR A 40 9.83 5.72 12.80
C TYR A 40 10.39 4.31 13.04
N ALA A 41 11.63 4.04 12.63
CA ALA A 41 12.26 2.73 12.78
C ALA A 41 12.32 2.27 14.26
N ASP A 42 12.62 3.20 15.17
CA ASP A 42 12.72 2.92 16.61
C ASP A 42 11.41 2.41 17.23
N LYS A 43 10.26 2.68 16.60
CA LYS A 43 8.95 2.23 17.09
C LYS A 43 8.70 0.74 16.86
N LEU A 44 9.43 0.11 15.92
CA LEU A 44 9.13 -1.24 15.41
C LEU A 44 9.68 -2.37 16.29
N GLY A 45 10.55 -2.05 17.26
CA GLY A 45 11.21 -3.03 18.11
C GLY A 45 12.18 -3.94 17.35
N GLY A 46 12.84 -4.86 18.05
CA GLY A 46 13.76 -5.84 17.45
C GLY A 46 13.05 -7.07 16.87
N GLY A 47 13.62 -7.67 15.84
CA GLY A 47 13.23 -9.00 15.33
C GLY A 47 12.50 -9.03 13.98
N LEU A 48 12.22 -7.87 13.37
CA LEU A 48 11.66 -7.77 12.01
C LEU A 48 12.70 -7.19 11.06
N LYS A 49 12.61 -7.57 9.77
CA LYS A 49 13.36 -6.88 8.72
C LYS A 49 12.71 -5.52 8.49
N VAL A 50 13.46 -4.44 8.69
CA VAL A 50 13.01 -3.06 8.50
C VAL A 50 13.73 -2.47 7.28
N ILE A 51 12.94 -1.92 6.36
CA ILE A 51 13.40 -1.18 5.19
C ILE A 51 12.96 0.27 5.35
N THR A 52 13.90 1.20 5.17
CA THR A 52 13.61 2.64 5.21
C THR A 52 13.61 3.22 3.81
N VAL A 53 12.67 4.14 3.54
CA VAL A 53 12.59 4.85 2.25
C VAL A 53 13.62 5.98 2.11
N ASP A 54 14.16 6.42 3.24
CA ASP A 54 15.22 7.41 3.44
C ASP A 54 16.49 6.73 3.98
N ASP A 55 17.46 7.53 4.45
CA ASP A 55 18.74 7.05 4.95
C ASP A 55 18.58 6.01 6.07
N PRO A 56 19.09 4.77 5.89
CA PRO A 56 18.84 3.70 6.83
C PRO A 56 19.63 3.86 8.13
N PRO A 57 18.96 3.81 9.30
CA PRO A 57 19.65 3.71 10.57
C PRO A 57 20.31 2.33 10.74
N LEU A 58 21.18 2.22 11.74
CA LEU A 58 21.99 1.03 11.97
C LEU A 58 21.12 -0.22 12.19
N GLY A 59 21.31 -1.25 11.35
CA GLY A 59 20.50 -2.48 11.38
C GLY A 59 19.25 -2.48 10.48
N CYS A 60 18.96 -1.37 9.78
CA CYS A 60 17.93 -1.29 8.75
C CYS A 60 18.52 -1.38 7.34
N LEU A 61 17.68 -1.70 6.36
CA LEU A 61 18.03 -1.74 4.94
C LEU A 61 17.48 -0.51 4.21
N SER A 62 18.20 0.00 3.21
CA SER A 62 17.67 1.03 2.31
C SER A 62 16.66 0.44 1.33
N PHE A 63 15.61 1.20 0.99
CA PHE A 63 14.66 0.86 -0.05
C PHE A 63 15.32 0.62 -1.42
N SER A 64 16.51 1.21 -1.65
CA SER A 64 17.29 1.00 -2.88
C SER A 64 17.59 -0.48 -3.17
N VAL A 65 17.65 -1.32 -2.13
CA VAL A 65 17.84 -2.78 -2.28
C VAL A 65 16.67 -3.43 -3.02
N LEU A 66 15.45 -2.92 -2.85
CA LEU A 66 14.27 -3.42 -3.55
C LEU A 66 14.19 -2.88 -4.98
N SER A 67 14.52 -1.60 -5.19
CA SER A 67 14.46 -0.98 -6.52
C SER A 67 15.58 -1.42 -7.45
N ALA A 68 16.72 -1.86 -6.91
CA ALA A 68 17.84 -2.39 -7.70
C ALA A 68 17.71 -3.91 -7.97
N ALA A 69 16.63 -4.55 -7.51
CA ALA A 69 16.42 -5.97 -7.74
C ALA A 69 16.11 -6.25 -9.22
N ASP A 70 16.61 -7.37 -9.73
CA ASP A 70 16.35 -7.79 -11.10
C ASP A 70 14.90 -8.28 -11.26
N GLU A 71 14.14 -7.60 -12.11
CA GLU A 71 12.75 -7.96 -12.43
C GLU A 71 12.68 -9.34 -13.12
N ALA A 72 13.70 -9.73 -13.87
CA ALA A 72 13.75 -11.05 -14.52
C ALA A 72 13.94 -12.20 -13.51
N ALA A 73 14.37 -11.89 -12.29
CA ALA A 73 14.55 -12.84 -11.20
C ALA A 73 13.29 -13.00 -10.33
N ILE A 74 12.18 -12.34 -10.66
CA ILE A 74 10.92 -12.49 -9.93
C ILE A 74 10.41 -13.93 -10.16
N PRO A 75 10.19 -14.73 -9.10
CA PRO A 75 9.69 -16.08 -9.25
C PRO A 75 8.26 -16.08 -9.79
N GLU A 76 7.91 -17.09 -10.59
CA GLU A 76 6.52 -17.31 -10.99
C GLU A 76 5.65 -17.53 -9.75
N SER A 77 4.73 -16.61 -9.50
CA SER A 77 3.79 -16.70 -8.40
C SER A 77 2.58 -17.54 -8.82
N SER A 78 2.23 -18.57 -8.05
CA SER A 78 1.00 -19.35 -8.23
C SER A 78 -0.21 -18.69 -7.53
N SER A 79 -0.33 -17.36 -7.59
CA SER A 79 -1.37 -16.62 -6.86
C SER A 79 -2.75 -16.87 -7.46
N ASN A 80 -3.71 -17.24 -6.62
CA ASN A 80 -5.13 -17.36 -6.96
C ASN A 80 -5.85 -16.02 -6.75
N THR A 81 -6.90 -15.77 -7.54
CA THR A 81 -7.84 -14.65 -7.34
C THR A 81 -8.43 -14.56 -5.93
N ASP A 82 -8.54 -15.68 -5.22
CA ASP A 82 -9.08 -15.73 -3.85
C ASP A 82 -7.99 -15.57 -2.76
N ASP A 83 -6.73 -15.39 -3.14
CA ASP A 83 -5.65 -15.11 -2.20
C ASP A 83 -5.73 -13.67 -1.69
N ALA A 84 -5.30 -13.49 -0.43
CA ALA A 84 -5.28 -12.20 0.23
C ALA A 84 -4.15 -11.30 -0.33
N VAL A 85 -4.49 -10.06 -0.67
CA VAL A 85 -3.54 -9.07 -1.19
C VAL A 85 -3.44 -7.82 -0.31
N ALA A 86 -4.50 -7.51 0.44
CA ALA A 86 -4.52 -6.42 1.40
C ALA A 86 -5.19 -6.82 2.72
N LEU A 87 -4.66 -6.29 3.82
CA LEU A 87 -5.13 -6.52 5.18
C LEU A 87 -5.25 -5.19 5.96
N PRO A 88 -6.13 -4.27 5.55
CA PRO A 88 -6.38 -3.05 6.32
C PRO A 88 -7.01 -3.38 7.68
N PHE A 89 -6.61 -2.65 8.71
CA PHE A 89 -7.19 -2.77 10.04
C PHE A 89 -8.34 -1.78 10.21
N SER A 90 -9.46 -2.27 10.73
CA SER A 90 -10.61 -1.45 11.11
C SER A 90 -10.78 -1.49 12.62
N SER A 91 -11.26 -0.40 13.23
CA SER A 91 -11.54 -0.34 14.68
C SER A 91 -12.58 -1.39 15.12
N GLY A 92 -13.41 -1.86 14.18
CA GLY A 92 -14.50 -2.80 14.45
C GLY A 92 -15.56 -2.23 15.40
N THR A 93 -16.62 -2.99 15.65
CA THR A 93 -17.71 -2.60 16.58
C THR A 93 -17.41 -2.97 18.03
N THR A 94 -16.41 -3.82 18.27
CA THR A 94 -16.08 -4.39 19.58
C THR A 94 -14.82 -3.77 20.22
N GLY A 95 -14.38 -2.61 19.72
CA GLY A 95 -13.27 -1.81 20.28
C GLY A 95 -11.84 -2.30 20.00
N LEU A 96 -11.65 -3.55 19.59
CA LEU A 96 -10.35 -4.09 19.19
C LEU A 96 -10.18 -4.05 17.65
N PRO A 97 -9.06 -3.49 17.14
CA PRO A 97 -8.83 -3.47 15.70
C PRO A 97 -8.75 -4.87 15.10
N LYS A 98 -9.50 -5.09 14.01
CA LYS A 98 -9.53 -6.36 13.27
C LYS A 98 -9.00 -6.15 11.87
N GLY A 99 -8.11 -7.05 11.42
CA GLY A 99 -7.64 -7.10 10.04
C GLY A 99 -8.74 -7.60 9.11
N VAL A 100 -9.10 -6.81 8.11
CA VAL A 100 -10.07 -7.16 7.08
C VAL A 100 -9.32 -7.79 5.92
N VAL A 101 -9.58 -9.06 5.63
CA VAL A 101 -8.93 -9.78 4.53
C VAL A 101 -9.57 -9.35 3.21
N LEU A 102 -8.77 -8.82 2.29
CA LEU A 102 -9.20 -8.44 0.96
C LEU A 102 -8.42 -9.25 -0.07
N THR A 103 -9.17 -9.95 -0.94
CA THR A 103 -8.59 -10.78 -2.00
C THR A 103 -8.42 -10.01 -3.29
N HIS A 104 -7.61 -10.54 -4.22
CA HIS A 104 -7.49 -9.99 -5.56
C HIS A 104 -8.86 -9.84 -6.24
N ARG A 105 -9.70 -10.86 -6.15
CA ARG A 105 -11.07 -10.85 -6.70
C ARG A 105 -11.88 -9.69 -6.13
N ASN A 106 -11.88 -9.52 -4.81
CA ASN A 106 -12.65 -8.46 -4.17
C ASN A 106 -12.18 -7.06 -4.60
N LEU A 107 -10.86 -6.84 -4.67
CA LEU A 107 -10.32 -5.56 -5.10
C LEU A 107 -10.67 -5.26 -6.57
N VAL A 108 -10.44 -6.21 -7.47
CA VAL A 108 -10.73 -6.05 -8.90
C VAL A 108 -12.21 -5.79 -9.13
N SER A 109 -13.10 -6.57 -8.50
CA SER A 109 -14.54 -6.36 -8.62
C SER A 109 -14.96 -4.97 -8.11
N SER A 110 -14.42 -4.51 -6.98
CA SER A 110 -14.76 -3.20 -6.44
C SER A 110 -14.23 -2.04 -7.29
N VAL A 111 -13.08 -2.20 -7.95
CA VAL A 111 -12.57 -1.18 -8.88
C VAL A 111 -13.41 -1.15 -10.15
N ALA A 112 -13.71 -2.32 -10.74
CA ALA A 112 -14.55 -2.42 -11.93
C ALA A 112 -15.95 -1.81 -11.70
N GLN A 113 -16.57 -2.04 -10.54
CA GLN A 113 -17.85 -1.41 -10.18
C GLN A 113 -17.80 0.12 -10.14
N GLN A 114 -16.63 0.72 -9.95
CA GLN A 114 -16.48 2.17 -9.89
C GLN A 114 -16.24 2.76 -11.28
N VAL A 115 -15.34 2.20 -12.07
CA VAL A 115 -14.81 2.85 -13.28
C VAL A 115 -15.04 2.11 -14.59
N ASP A 116 -15.42 0.83 -14.55
CA ASP A 116 -15.69 0.06 -15.77
C ASP A 116 -17.17 0.21 -16.18
N GLY A 117 -17.46 -0.06 -17.46
CA GLY A 117 -18.80 0.02 -18.05
C GLY A 117 -18.97 1.19 -19.01
N GLU A 118 -20.05 1.19 -19.81
CA GLU A 118 -20.33 2.27 -20.77
C GLU A 118 -20.72 3.59 -20.08
N ASN A 119 -21.31 3.51 -18.89
CA ASN A 119 -21.68 4.65 -18.05
C ASN A 119 -21.16 4.39 -16.62
N PRO A 120 -19.85 4.61 -16.37
CA PRO A 120 -19.24 4.27 -15.09
C PRO A 120 -19.78 5.12 -13.94
N ASN A 121 -19.76 4.56 -12.72
CA ASN A 121 -20.15 5.30 -11.51
C ASN A 121 -19.23 6.50 -11.24
N PHE A 122 -17.94 6.36 -11.56
CA PHE A 122 -16.94 7.41 -11.55
C PHE A 122 -16.34 7.56 -12.94
N HIS A 123 -16.64 8.69 -13.57
CA HIS A 123 -16.12 9.04 -14.89
C HIS A 123 -14.69 9.58 -14.77
N LEU A 124 -13.72 8.68 -14.67
CA LEU A 124 -12.30 9.01 -14.73
C LEU A 124 -11.78 8.80 -16.15
N ARG A 125 -11.16 9.84 -16.70
CA ARG A 125 -10.51 9.86 -18.02
C ARG A 125 -9.00 9.79 -17.85
N LYS A 126 -8.30 9.45 -18.93
CA LYS A 126 -6.83 9.37 -18.95
C LYS A 126 -6.14 10.70 -18.69
N ASP A 127 -6.81 11.81 -19.02
CA ASP A 127 -6.26 13.16 -18.87
C ASP A 127 -6.62 13.79 -17.52
N ASP A 128 -7.37 13.08 -16.68
CA ASP A 128 -7.72 13.56 -15.34
C ASP A 128 -6.54 13.42 -14.38
N VAL A 129 -6.41 14.39 -13.49
CA VAL A 129 -5.45 14.37 -12.37
C VAL A 129 -6.22 14.34 -11.07
N VAL A 130 -6.17 13.23 -10.31
CA VAL A 130 -6.85 13.16 -9.01
C VAL A 130 -5.90 13.54 -7.87
N LEU A 131 -6.37 14.45 -7.02
CA LEU A 131 -5.64 14.86 -5.83
C LEU A 131 -5.81 13.81 -4.71
N CYS A 132 -4.71 13.15 -4.32
CA CYS A 132 -4.67 12.18 -3.24
C CYS A 132 -4.17 12.80 -1.93
N VAL A 133 -5.00 13.64 -1.29
CA VAL A 133 -4.69 14.21 0.04
C VAL A 133 -4.96 13.23 1.19
N LEU A 134 -5.83 12.25 0.96
CA LEU A 134 -6.21 11.30 2.00
C LEU A 134 -5.06 10.31 2.26
N PRO A 135 -4.78 9.95 3.53
CA PRO A 135 -3.66 9.07 3.83
C PRO A 135 -3.79 7.72 3.13
N CYS A 136 -2.77 7.35 2.35
CA CYS A 136 -2.76 6.10 1.59
C CYS A 136 -2.76 4.84 2.46
N PHE A 137 -2.55 4.93 3.77
CA PHE A 137 -2.72 3.79 4.69
C PHE A 137 -4.19 3.48 4.99
N ILE A 138 -5.12 4.38 4.66
CA ILE A 138 -6.56 4.13 4.79
C ILE A 138 -7.04 3.46 3.50
N TYR A 139 -7.67 2.30 3.62
CA TYR A 139 -8.17 1.53 2.49
C TYR A 139 -9.09 2.35 1.55
N PHE A 140 -9.90 3.25 2.11
CA PHE A 140 -10.74 4.17 1.35
C PHE A 140 -9.95 5.01 0.35
N SER A 141 -8.78 5.54 0.75
CA SER A 141 -7.90 6.32 -0.14
C SER A 141 -7.36 5.45 -1.29
N GLN A 142 -6.92 4.23 -0.97
CA GLN A 142 -6.38 3.28 -1.97
C GLN A 142 -7.43 2.83 -3.00
N LEU A 143 -8.66 2.56 -2.54
CA LEU A 143 -9.72 1.98 -3.38
C LEU A 143 -10.49 3.02 -4.21
N ARG A 144 -10.68 4.24 -3.69
CA ARG A 144 -11.63 5.20 -4.25
C ARG A 144 -10.98 6.40 -4.92
N THR A 145 -9.77 6.79 -4.53
CA THR A 145 -9.27 8.13 -4.87
C THR A 145 -8.02 8.14 -5.73
N ALA A 146 -7.14 7.14 -5.68
CA ALA A 146 -5.86 7.28 -6.38
C ALA A 146 -5.30 5.98 -6.94
N LEU A 147 -5.00 5.00 -6.10
CA LEU A 147 -4.05 3.96 -6.53
C LEU A 147 -4.63 2.98 -7.55
N PHE A 148 -5.80 2.38 -7.27
CA PHE A 148 -6.33 1.32 -8.13
C PHE A 148 -7.20 1.81 -9.30
N PRO A 149 -8.15 2.75 -9.11
CA PRO A 149 -8.98 3.25 -10.22
C PRO A 149 -8.16 3.97 -11.30
N GLU A 150 -7.17 4.78 -10.92
CA GLU A 150 -6.36 5.47 -11.93
C GLU A 150 -5.39 4.54 -12.63
N SER A 151 -4.74 3.61 -11.92
CA SER A 151 -3.92 2.57 -12.57
C SER A 151 -4.75 1.75 -13.57
N ARG A 152 -6.06 1.60 -13.33
CA ARG A 152 -7.00 0.92 -14.23
C ARG A 152 -7.40 1.79 -15.43
N CYS A 153 -7.69 3.07 -15.21
CA CYS A 153 -8.11 4.00 -16.27
C CYS A 153 -6.94 4.61 -17.07
N GLY A 154 -5.72 4.50 -16.54
CA GLY A 154 -4.51 5.14 -17.08
C GLY A 154 -4.42 6.65 -16.78
N GLY A 155 -5.02 7.10 -15.68
CA GLY A 155 -4.92 8.49 -15.19
C GLY A 155 -3.67 8.70 -14.31
N ALA A 156 -3.48 9.93 -13.81
CA ALA A 156 -2.35 10.28 -12.95
C ALA A 156 -2.82 10.92 -11.63
N TYR A 157 -2.20 10.57 -10.49
CA TYR A 157 -2.57 11.15 -9.21
C TYR A 157 -1.46 12.05 -8.67
N HIS A 158 -1.88 13.08 -7.95
CA HIS A 158 -0.97 13.95 -7.20
C HIS A 158 -1.05 13.64 -5.71
N ALA A 159 0.04 13.15 -5.12
CA ALA A 159 0.16 12.93 -3.68
C ALA A 159 1.05 14.03 -3.05
N PRO A 160 0.48 14.98 -2.29
CA PRO A 160 1.29 16.02 -1.64
C PRO A 160 2.09 15.44 -0.46
N ILE A 161 3.41 15.62 -0.45
CA ILE A 161 4.26 15.31 0.70
C ILE A 161 4.37 16.54 1.62
N ARG A 162 4.41 16.28 2.94
CA ARG A 162 4.45 17.29 4.01
C ARG A 162 5.67 18.22 3.98
N ASP A 163 6.73 17.91 3.23
CA ASP A 163 7.93 18.73 3.08
C ASP A 163 7.92 19.62 1.81
N GLY A 164 6.84 19.61 1.03
CA GLY A 164 6.74 20.34 -0.23
C GLY A 164 7.38 19.62 -1.43
N SER A 165 7.91 18.40 -1.25
CA SER A 165 8.32 17.54 -2.36
C SER A 165 7.10 16.89 -3.05
N HIS A 166 7.19 16.74 -4.36
CA HIS A 166 6.13 16.18 -5.20
C HIS A 166 6.52 14.77 -5.63
N VAL A 167 5.66 13.77 -5.39
CA VAL A 167 5.73 12.48 -6.10
C VAL A 167 4.71 12.53 -7.22
N GLY A 168 5.17 12.89 -8.41
CA GLY A 168 4.45 12.58 -9.65
C GLY A 168 4.91 11.21 -10.11
N PHE A 169 3.98 10.28 -10.31
CA PHE A 169 4.24 9.11 -11.14
C PHE A 169 3.87 9.52 -12.57
N ASP A 170 4.79 10.24 -13.23
CA ASP A 170 4.69 10.52 -14.66
C ASP A 170 5.31 9.37 -15.46
N ARG A 171 4.76 9.12 -16.65
CA ARG A 171 5.25 8.08 -17.58
C ARG A 171 6.75 8.22 -17.81
N GLU A 172 7.53 7.21 -17.45
CA GLU A 172 8.72 6.87 -18.24
C GLU A 172 8.25 6.23 -19.56
N ALA A 173 8.96 6.60 -20.63
CA ALA A 173 8.61 6.45 -22.04
C ALA A 173 8.46 4.99 -22.52
#